data_AF-A0A1V6K391-F1
#
_entry.id   AF-A0A1V6K391-F1
#
_cell.length_a   1.000
_cell.length_b   1.000
_cell.length_c   1.000
_cell.angle_alpha   90.00
_cell.angle_beta   90.00
_cell.angle_gamma   90.00
#
_symmetry.space_group_name_H-M   'P 1'
#
loop_
_entity.id
_entity.type
_entity.pdbx_description
1 polymer ?
#
loop_
_entity_poly.entity_id
_entity_poly.type
_entity_poly.pdbx_seq_one_letter_code
_entity_poly.pdbx_strand_id
1 'polypeptide(L)' 'MTELDRARREAGRLADMKGVSYCVISREESGKKEYKYVCMEGFGLPKGWMLEEVINPLIERVEIEPPENIEDDSF' A
#
# COMPACT_ATOMS: atom_id res chain seq x y z
N MET A 1 -15.65 -2.35 17.60
CA MET A 1 -14.79 -2.26 16.39
C MET A 1 -13.42 -1.89 16.88
N THR A 2 -12.40 -2.72 16.63
CA THR A 2 -11.05 -2.51 17.16
C THR A 2 -10.30 -1.45 16.32
N GLU A 3 -9.24 -0.85 16.87
CA GLU A 3 -8.41 0.08 16.10
C GLU A 3 -7.73 -0.61 14.89
N LEU A 4 -7.41 -1.90 15.04
CA LEU A 4 -6.90 -2.74 13.96
C LEU A 4 -7.92 -2.89 12.81
N ASP A 5 -9.20 -3.18 13.12
CA ASP A 5 -10.25 -3.30 12.10
C ASP A 5 -10.45 -1.99 11.31
N ARG A 6 -10.32 -0.85 12.00
CA ARG A 6 -10.42 0.46 11.36
C ARG A 6 -9.24 0.69 10.42
N ALA A 7 -8.01 0.43 10.88
CA ALA A 7 -6.80 0.56 10.06
C ALA A 7 -6.84 -0.36 8.83
N ARG A 8 -7.30 -1.60 8.99
CA ARG A 8 -7.49 -2.55 7.88
C ARG A 8 -8.48 -2.06 6.84
N ARG A 9 -9.65 -1.58 7.28
CA ARG A 9 -10.69 -1.10 6.37
C ARG A 9 -10.23 0.12 5.57
N GLU A 10 -9.54 1.06 6.20
CA GLU A 10 -9.01 2.24 5.50
C GLU A 10 -7.86 1.87 4.55
N ALA A 11 -6.95 1.01 4.98
CA ALA A 11 -5.87 0.50 4.14
C ALA A 11 -6.40 -0.25 2.91
N GLY A 12 -7.40 -1.13 3.07
CA GLY A 12 -8.03 -1.83 1.94
C GLY A 12 -8.72 -0.88 0.97
N ARG A 13 -9.49 0.08 1.47
CA ARG A 13 -10.13 1.10 0.63
C ARG A 13 -9.09 1.90 -0.17
N LEU A 14 -7.97 2.27 0.45
CA LEU A 14 -6.89 3.01 -0.23
C LEU A 14 -6.13 2.13 -1.22
N ALA A 15 -5.89 0.86 -0.88
CA ALA A 15 -5.25 -0.09 -1.76
C ALA A 15 -6.08 -0.25 -3.04
N ASP A 16 -7.37 -0.53 -2.92
CA ASP A 16 -8.28 -0.68 -4.07
C ASP A 16 -8.41 0.61 -4.89
N MET A 17 -8.48 1.76 -4.23
CA MET A 17 -8.63 3.05 -4.91
C MET A 17 -7.39 3.46 -5.70
N LYS A 18 -6.19 3.13 -5.20
CA LYS A 18 -4.93 3.51 -5.82
C LYS A 18 -4.32 2.39 -6.68
N GLY A 19 -4.75 1.16 -6.49
CA GLY A 19 -4.18 -0.02 -7.15
C GLY A 19 -2.79 -0.40 -6.62
N VAL A 20 -2.46 -0.04 -5.36
CA VAL A 20 -1.14 -0.28 -4.75
C VAL A 20 -1.28 -0.90 -3.36
N SER A 21 -0.32 -1.71 -2.93
CA SER A 21 -0.40 -2.37 -1.63
C SER A 21 -0.18 -1.40 -0.46
N TYR A 22 -0.93 -1.63 0.62
CA TYR A 22 -0.81 -0.91 1.88
C TYR A 22 -0.46 -1.87 3.01
N CYS A 23 0.38 -1.44 3.95
CA CYS A 23 0.71 -2.20 5.15
C CYS A 23 -0.01 -1.62 6.36
N VAL A 24 -0.60 -2.48 7.19
CA VAL A 24 -1.02 -2.14 8.54
C VAL A 24 0.16 -2.37 9.47
N ILE A 25 0.49 -1.34 10.23
CA ILE A 25 1.65 -1.31 11.13
C ILE A 25 1.18 -0.99 12.54
N SER A 26 1.88 -1.53 13.53
CA SER A 26 1.62 -1.26 14.93
C SER A 26 2.86 -0.77 15.65
N ARG A 27 2.66 -0.02 16.74
CA ARG A 27 3.70 0.33 17.69
C ARG A 27 3.15 0.20 19.09
N GLU A 28 3.95 -0.32 20.00
CA GLU A 28 3.62 -0.31 21.43
C GLU A 28 4.47 0.76 22.13
N GLU A 29 3.81 1.70 22.79
CA GLU A 29 4.45 2.73 23.61
C GLU A 29 3.69 2.89 24.92
N SER A 30 4.41 2.84 26.05
CA SER A 30 3.83 2.96 27.40
C SER A 30 2.64 2.03 27.67
N GLY A 31 2.68 0.79 27.14
CA GLY A 31 1.64 -0.22 27.30
C GLY A 31 0.37 0.01 26.46
N LYS A 32 0.39 0.96 25.53
CA LYS A 32 -0.66 1.18 24.54
C LYS A 32 -0.17 0.76 23.16
N LYS A 33 -0.99 -0.03 22.46
CA LYS A 33 -0.73 -0.44 21.08
C LYS A 33 -1.47 0.49 20.11
N GLU A 34 -0.72 1.24 19.34
CA GLU A 34 -1.21 2.13 18.29
C GLU A 34 -1.14 1.42 16.93
N TYR A 35 -2.10 1.72 16.03
CA TYR A 35 -2.18 1.16 14.69
C TYR A 35 -2.20 2.26 13.63
N LYS A 36 -1.46 2.07 12.53
CA LYS A 36 -1.44 2.95 11.36
C LYS A 36 -1.38 2.13 10.08
N TYR A 37 -1.55 2.80 8.95
CA TYR A 37 -1.36 2.21 7.64
C TYR A 37 -0.39 3.06 6.80
N VAL A 38 0.44 2.41 5.99
CA VAL A 38 1.45 3.05 5.13
C VAL A 38 1.44 2.41 3.74
N CYS A 39 1.71 3.20 2.70
CA CYS A 39 1.83 2.67 1.33
C CYS A 39 3.15 1.92 1.17
N MET A 40 3.16 0.78 0.45
CA MET A 40 4.38 0.01 0.18
C MET A 40 5.31 0.63 -0.86
N GLU A 41 4.84 1.58 -1.67
CA GLU A 41 5.67 2.23 -2.71
C GLU A 41 6.82 3.08 -2.11
N GLY A 42 6.71 3.49 -0.85
CA GLY A 42 7.78 4.18 -0.11
C GLY A 42 8.51 3.19 0.78
N PHE A 43 9.76 2.86 0.43
CA PHE A 43 10.53 1.80 1.05
C PHE A 43 10.64 1.91 2.59
N GLY A 44 10.23 0.85 3.30
CA GLY A 44 10.57 0.59 4.70
C GLY A 44 9.51 0.97 5.74
N LEU A 45 9.43 0.15 6.80
CA LEU A 45 8.61 0.46 7.97
C LEU A 45 9.23 1.65 8.74
N PRO A 46 8.42 2.57 9.27
CA PRO A 46 8.94 3.61 10.14
C PRO A 46 9.63 3.01 11.37
N LYS A 47 10.71 3.64 11.86
CA LYS A 47 11.49 3.13 13.00
C LYS A 47 10.59 2.93 14.23
N GLY A 48 10.67 1.74 14.85
CA GLY A 48 9.87 1.39 16.03
C GLY A 48 8.45 0.92 15.72
N TRP A 49 8.09 0.79 14.44
CA TRP A 49 6.84 0.17 14.01
C TRP A 49 7.07 -1.27 13.56
N MET A 50 6.11 -2.13 13.86
CA MET A 50 6.05 -3.54 13.48
C MET A 50 5.01 -3.71 12.38
N LEU A 51 5.28 -4.60 11.43
CA LEU A 51 4.30 -4.99 10.41
C LEU A 51 3.30 -5.97 11.03
N GLU A 52 2.01 -5.65 10.95
CA GLU A 52 0.95 -6.57 11.36
C GLU A 52 0.39 -7.32 10.16
N GLU A 53 0.12 -6.61 9.06
CA GLU A 53 -0.56 -7.18 7.89
C GLU A 53 -0.23 -6.38 6.62
N VAL A 54 -0.20 -7.08 5.48
CA VAL A 54 -0.12 -6.47 4.15
C VAL A 54 -1.46 -6.64 3.47
N ILE A 55 -2.01 -5.53 2.97
CA ILE A 55 -3.26 -5.49 2.23
C ILE A 55 -2.94 -5.18 0.77
N ASN A 56 -3.20 -6.16 -0.08
CA ASN A 56 -3.07 -6.02 -1.52
C ASN A 56 -4.39 -5.50 -2.10
N PRO A 57 -4.34 -4.67 -3.16
CA PRO A 57 -5.54 -4.27 -3.88
C PRO A 57 -6.20 -5.48 -4.54
N LEU A 58 -7.53 -5.46 -4.65
CA LEU A 58 -8.29 -6.44 -5.43
C LEU A 58 -8.08 -6.29 -6.93
N ILE A 59 -7.71 -5.08 -7.38
CA ILE A 59 -7.45 -4.74 -8.77
C ILE A 59 -6.05 -4.12 -8.83
N GLU A 60 -5.08 -4.90 -9.31
CA GLU A 60 -3.77 -4.36 -9.66
C GLU A 60 -3.93 -3.48 -10.92
N ARG A 61 -3.54 -2.21 -10.84
CA ARG A 61 -3.49 -1.36 -12.02
C ARG A 61 -2.34 -1.84 -12.89
N VAL A 62 -2.66 -2.57 -13.94
CA VAL A 62 -1.71 -2.90 -15.01
C VAL A 62 -1.28 -1.57 -15.63
N GLU A 63 -0.02 -1.17 -15.46
CA GLU A 63 0.58 -0.12 -16.26
C GLU A 63 0.50 -0.57 -17.72
N ILE A 64 -0.26 0.18 -18.53
CA ILE A 64 -0.25 -0.02 -19.97
C ILE A 64 1.07 0.59 -20.44
N GLU A 65 2.00 -0.24 -20.88
CA GLU A 65 3.22 0.25 -21.52
C GLU A 65 2.80 1.16 -22.69
N PRO A 66 3.41 2.36 -22.82
CA PRO A 66 3.12 3.21 -23.96
C PRO A 66 3.46 2.45 -25.24
N PRO A 67 2.66 2.61 -26.32
CA PRO A 67 2.98 1.96 -27.58
C PRO A 67 4.40 2.35 -28.01
N GLU A 68 5.20 1.35 -28.38
CA GLU A 68 6.50 1.60 -28.99
C GLU A 68 6.28 2.49 -30.22
N ASN A 69 6.94 3.65 -30.25
CA ASN A 69 7.05 4.46 -31.46
C ASN A 69 7.83 3.62 -32.47
N ILE A 70 7.12 2.99 -33.40
CA ILE A 70 7.73 2.50 -34.64
C ILE A 70 8.05 3.75 -35.43
N GLU A 71 9.28 4.26 -35.28
CA GLU A 71 9.85 5.21 -36.22
C GLU A 71 10.07 4.44 -37.53
N ASP A 72 9.11 4.59 -38.44
CA ASP A 72 9.15 4.07 -39.81
C ASP A 72 10.20 4.86 -40.60
N ASP A 73 11.47 4.42 -40.53
CA ASP A 73 12.58 4.97 -41.32
C ASP A 73 12.56 4.37 -42.74
N SER A 74 11.45 4.57 -43.46
CA SER A 74 11.32 4.20 -44.87
C SER A 74 10.96 5.43 -45.70
N PHE A 75 11.95 6.26 -46.05
CA PHE A 75 11.91 7.09 -47.27
C PHE A 75 13.30 7.48 -47.77
#